data_AF-A0A534ZWN5-F1
#
_entry.id   AF-A0A534ZWN5-F1
#
_cell.length_a   1.000
_cell.length_b   1.000
_cell.length_c   1.000
_cell.angle_alpha   90.00
_cell.angle_beta   90.00
_cell.angle_gamma   90.00
#
_symmetry.space_group_name_H-M   'P 1'
#
loop_
_entity.id
_entity.type
_entity.pdbx_description
1 polymer ?
#
loop_
_entity_poly.entity_id
_entity_poly.type
_entity_poly.pdbx_seq_one_letter_code
_entity_poly.pdbx_strand_id
1 'polypeptide(L)'
;MSTGAERTRSPRVRAFEVLVHLPNLMRLYWRLVRDARVSIWPKALLVGAVAYVVLPFDLIPDAIPFVGEIDDLVIIAVAAHWFIQWCPPDVVREHAAAIGGRAPV
;
A
#
# COMPACT_ATOMS: atom_id res chain seq x y z
N MET A 1 23.08 20.42 26.20
CA MET A 1 22.69 19.11 25.63
C MET A 1 21.20 18.92 25.85
N SER A 2 20.38 19.37 24.89
CA SER A 2 18.92 19.13 24.89
C SER A 2 18.49 18.81 23.46
N THR A 3 18.25 17.54 23.17
CA THR A 3 17.54 17.11 21.96
C THR A 3 16.65 15.95 22.36
N GLY A 4 15.50 16.30 22.92
CA GLY A 4 14.49 15.37 23.43
C GLY A 4 13.07 15.82 23.07
N ALA A 5 12.92 16.52 21.94
CA ALA A 5 11.64 16.95 21.41
C ALA A 5 11.34 16.21 20.09
N GLU A 6 11.39 14.88 20.13
CA GLU A 6 10.87 14.05 19.04
C GLU A 6 9.34 14.09 19.04
N ARG A 7 8.83 15.07 18.30
CA ARG A 7 7.92 14.84 17.17
C ARG A 7 6.74 13.88 17.38
N THR A 8 5.99 14.01 18.46
CA THR A 8 4.62 13.49 18.56
C THR A 8 3.65 14.36 17.74
N ARG A 9 3.80 14.36 16.41
CA ARG A 9 2.70 14.84 15.54
C ARG A 9 1.50 13.92 15.77
N SER A 10 0.41 14.52 16.25
CA SER A 10 -0.86 13.86 16.55
C SER A 10 -1.26 12.86 15.45
N PRO A 11 -1.68 11.62 15.78
CA PRO A 11 -2.03 10.58 14.81
C PRO A 11 -3.10 11.03 13.79
N ARG A 12 -3.97 11.96 14.17
CA ARG A 12 -4.99 12.54 13.28
C ARG A 12 -4.41 13.35 12.12
N VAL A 13 -3.31 14.07 12.34
CA VAL A 13 -2.68 14.91 11.31
C VAL A 13 -1.99 14.05 10.26
N ARG A 14 -1.36 12.94 10.69
CA ARG A 14 -0.77 11.95 9.78
C ARG A 14 -1.80 11.23 8.93
N ALA A 15 -2.93 10.84 9.53
CA ALA A 15 -4.03 10.19 8.79
C ALA A 15 -4.58 11.09 7.69
N PHE A 16 -4.75 12.40 7.97
CA PHE A 16 -5.21 13.36 6.98
C PHE A 16 -4.20 13.58 5.84
N GLU A 17 -2.91 13.64 6.16
CA GLU A 17 -1.84 13.75 5.15
C GLU A 17 -1.81 12.53 4.22
N VAL A 18 -1.91 11.31 4.79
CA VAL A 18 -2.03 10.07 4.02
C VAL A 18 -3.28 10.07 3.14
N LEU A 19 -4.42 10.56 3.66
CA LEU A 19 -5.68 10.61 2.92
C LEU A 19 -5.59 11.52 1.68
N VAL A 20 -4.92 12.67 1.79
CA VAL A 20 -4.71 13.59 0.65
C VAL A 20 -3.73 12.99 -0.37
N HIS A 21 -2.79 12.15 0.06
CA HIS A 21 -1.83 11.47 -0.82
C HIS A 21 -2.34 10.12 -1.37
N LEU A 22 -3.44 9.59 -0.85
CA LEU A 22 -4.06 8.34 -1.26
C LEU A 22 -4.28 8.22 -2.79
N PRO A 23 -4.83 9.23 -3.49
CA PRO A 23 -5.02 9.13 -4.95
C PRO A 23 -3.69 8.98 -5.72
N ASN A 24 -2.61 9.61 -5.23
CA ASN A 24 -1.29 9.47 -5.85
C ASN A 24 -0.69 8.08 -5.59
N LEU A 25 -0.88 7.53 -4.39
CA LEU A 25 -0.49 6.16 -4.06
C LEU A 25 -1.23 5.17 -4.96
N MET A 26 -2.55 5.28 -5.06
CA MET A 26 -3.36 4.43 -5.95
C MET A 26 -2.86 4.47 -7.40
N ARG A 27 -2.53 5.65 -7.91
CA ARG A 27 -1.97 5.82 -9.26
C ARG A 27 -0.59 5.18 -9.41
N LEU A 28 0.25 5.22 -8.36
CA LEU A 28 1.57 4.59 -8.32
C LEU A 28 1.45 3.07 -8.39
N TYR A 29 0.63 2.48 -7.51
CA TYR A 29 0.37 1.03 -7.51
C TYR A 29 -0.18 0.57 -8.86
N TRP A 30 -1.13 1.32 -9.44
CA TRP A 30 -1.68 1.00 -10.76
C TRP A 30 -0.62 0.99 -11.86
N ARG A 31 0.28 1.97 -11.89
CA ARG A 31 1.39 2.01 -12.86
C ARG A 31 2.36 0.85 -12.67
N LEU A 32 2.72 0.54 -11.43
CA LEU A 32 3.62 -0.58 -11.10
C LEU A 32 3.04 -1.94 -11.48
N VAL A 33 1.74 -2.16 -11.22
CA VAL A 33 1.07 -3.41 -11.61
C VAL A 33 1.09 -3.59 -13.14
N ARG A 34 0.96 -2.50 -13.90
CA ARG A 34 1.00 -2.53 -15.37
C ARG A 34 2.41 -2.56 -15.97
N ASP A 35 3.44 -2.25 -15.20
CA ASP A 35 4.82 -2.21 -15.68
C ASP A 35 5.37 -3.64 -15.86
N ALA A 36 5.85 -3.97 -17.06
CA ALA A 36 6.39 -5.29 -17.38
C ALA A 36 7.68 -5.63 -16.60
N ARG A 37 8.40 -4.63 -16.09
CA ARG A 37 9.61 -4.82 -15.28
C ARG A 37 9.32 -5.32 -13.86
N VAL A 38 8.07 -5.15 -13.39
CA VAL A 38 7.64 -5.70 -12.10
C VAL A 38 7.32 -7.17 -12.27
N SER A 39 7.96 -8.01 -11.44
CA SER A 39 7.76 -9.46 -11.44
C SER A 39 6.28 -9.83 -11.26
N ILE A 40 5.87 -10.96 -11.86
CA ILE A 40 4.49 -11.43 -11.79
C ILE A 40 4.10 -11.87 -10.37
N TRP A 41 5.07 -12.32 -9.57
CA TRP A 41 4.86 -12.79 -8.19
C TRP A 41 4.29 -11.72 -7.26
N PRO A 42 4.90 -10.51 -7.11
CA PRO A 42 4.31 -9.45 -6.29
C PRO A 42 2.94 -9.00 -6.82
N LYS A 43 2.73 -8.99 -8.15
CA LYS A 43 1.41 -8.68 -8.73
C LYS A 43 0.37 -9.71 -8.32
N ALA A 44 0.71 -11.00 -8.40
CA ALA A 44 -0.17 -12.09 -8.02
C ALA A 44 -0.49 -12.04 -6.52
N LEU A 45 0.47 -11.69 -5.66
CA LEU A 45 0.24 -11.46 -4.23
C LEU A 45 -0.76 -10.33 -4.01
N LEU A 46 -0.56 -9.18 -4.65
CA LEU A 46 -1.43 -8.02 -4.49
C LEU A 46 -2.85 -8.31 -5.00
N VAL A 47 -2.97 -8.93 -6.18
CA VAL A 47 -4.27 -9.33 -6.75
C VAL A 47 -4.92 -10.43 -5.89
N GLY A 48 -4.13 -11.37 -5.38
CA GLY A 48 -4.61 -12.43 -4.48
C GLY A 48 -5.13 -11.89 -3.16
N ALA A 49 -4.48 -10.89 -2.57
CA ALA A 49 -4.95 -10.22 -1.36
C ALA A 49 -6.25 -9.44 -1.60
N VAL A 50 -6.36 -8.73 -2.74
CA VAL A 50 -7.62 -8.06 -3.11
C VAL A 50 -8.71 -9.08 -3.39
N ALA A 51 -8.39 -10.18 -4.09
CA ALA A 51 -9.33 -11.26 -4.36
C ALA A 51 -9.80 -11.92 -3.07
N TYR A 52 -8.92 -12.15 -2.09
CA TYR A 52 -9.27 -12.67 -0.77
C TYR A 52 -10.34 -11.82 -0.09
N VAL A 53 -10.14 -10.49 -0.04
CA VAL A 53 -11.09 -9.56 0.59
C VAL A 53 -12.41 -9.44 -0.19
N VAL A 54 -12.38 -9.57 -1.52
CA VAL A 54 -13.57 -9.42 -2.38
C VAL A 54 -14.34 -10.74 -2.54
N LEU A 55 -13.69 -11.88 -2.34
CA LEU A 55 -14.34 -13.19 -2.47
C LEU A 55 -15.23 -13.41 -1.22
N PRO A 56 -16.53 -13.68 -1.39
CA PRO A 56 -17.46 -13.94 -0.27
C PRO A 56 -17.24 -15.30 0.42
N PHE A 57 -16.06 -15.90 0.24
CA PHE A 57 -15.71 -17.23 0.75
C PHE A 57 -14.71 -17.07 1.89
N ASP A 58 -15.26 -17.03 3.11
CA ASP A 58 -14.47 -16.94 4.32
C ASP A 58 -13.85 -18.33 4.60
N LEU A 59 -12.52 -18.45 4.44
CA LEU A 59 -11.78 -19.65 4.86
C LEU A 59 -11.69 -19.75 6.39
N ILE A 60 -11.98 -18.63 7.08
CA ILE A 60 -12.14 -18.52 8.51
C ILE A 60 -13.66 -18.46 8.76
N PRO A 61 -14.29 -19.52 9.30
CA PRO A 61 -15.72 -19.47 9.62
C PRO A 61 -16.03 -18.28 10.52
N ASP A 62 -17.18 -17.64 10.30
CA ASP A 62 -17.80 -16.48 11.00
C ASP A 62 -17.96 -16.61 12.54
N ALA A 63 -17.05 -17.28 13.23
CA ALA A 63 -17.13 -17.60 14.65
C ALA A 63 -16.66 -16.47 15.57
N ILE A 64 -16.03 -15.41 15.03
CA ILE A 64 -15.47 -14.32 15.84
C ILE A 64 -16.00 -12.96 15.36
N PRO A 65 -17.07 -12.45 15.97
CA PRO A 65 -17.53 -11.07 15.75
C PRO A 65 -16.38 -10.10 16.08
N PHE A 66 -16.19 -9.06 15.27
CA PHE A 66 -15.18 -7.98 15.39
C PHE A 66 -13.73 -8.25 14.92
N VAL A 67 -13.34 -9.50 14.61
CA VAL A 67 -11.97 -9.79 14.13
C VAL A 67 -11.84 -9.72 12.60
N GLY A 68 -12.90 -10.07 11.86
CA GLY A 68 -12.88 -10.10 10.39
C GLY A 68 -12.58 -8.74 9.73
N GLU A 69 -13.20 -7.64 10.18
CA GLU A 69 -13.10 -6.35 9.47
C GLU A 69 -11.72 -5.66 9.56
N ILE A 70 -10.99 -5.87 10.66
CA ILE A 70 -9.65 -5.29 10.81
C ILE A 70 -8.63 -6.11 10.02
N ASP A 71 -8.83 -7.43 9.94
CA ASP A 71 -7.93 -8.35 9.26
C ASP A 71 -7.81 -8.02 7.76
N ASP A 72 -8.92 -7.70 7.10
CA ASP A 72 -8.92 -7.34 5.68
C ASP A 72 -8.07 -6.09 5.36
N LEU A 73 -8.18 -5.05 6.20
CA LEU A 73 -7.40 -3.83 6.03
C LEU A 73 -5.91 -4.09 6.27
N VAL A 74 -5.59 -4.91 7.27
CA VAL A 74 -4.22 -5.32 7.59
C VAL A 74 -3.64 -6.15 6.45
N ILE A 75 -4.39 -7.11 5.91
CA ILE A 75 -4.00 -7.95 4.77
C ILE A 75 -3.70 -7.08 3.54
N ILE A 76 -4.58 -6.14 3.19
CA ILE A 76 -4.33 -5.23 2.07
C ILE A 76 -3.10 -4.35 2.32
N ALA A 77 -2.94 -3.81 3.53
CA ALA A 77 -1.79 -2.97 3.85
C ALA A 77 -0.47 -3.75 3.80
N VAL A 78 -0.44 -4.97 4.32
CA VAL A 78 0.73 -5.85 4.28
C VAL A 78 1.05 -6.29 2.85
N ALA A 79 0.04 -6.70 2.07
CA ALA A 79 0.22 -7.05 0.66
C ALA A 79 0.75 -5.88 -0.16
N ALA A 80 0.23 -4.68 0.05
CA ALA A 80 0.72 -3.45 -0.58
C ALA A 80 2.17 -3.15 -0.18
N HIS A 81 2.51 -3.32 1.11
CA HIS A 81 3.87 -3.14 1.60
C HIS A 81 4.86 -4.12 0.95
N TRP A 82 4.53 -5.41 0.92
CA TRP A 82 5.37 -6.42 0.27
C TRP A 82 5.46 -6.25 -1.24
N PHE A 83 4.38 -5.83 -1.89
CA PHE A 83 4.39 -5.49 -3.32
C PHE A 83 5.47 -4.45 -3.63
N ILE A 84 5.52 -3.35 -2.88
CA ILE A 84 6.54 -2.31 -3.08
C ILE A 84 7.95 -2.82 -2.77
N GLN A 85 8.12 -3.58 -1.68
CA GLN A 85 9.42 -4.15 -1.31
C GLN A 85 10.00 -5.08 -2.37
N TRP A 86 9.15 -5.80 -3.10
CA TRP A 86 9.55 -6.72 -4.16
C TRP A 86 9.56 -6.07 -5.55
N CYS A 87 9.14 -4.82 -5.68
CA CYS A 87 9.30 -4.06 -6.92
C CYS A 87 10.75 -3.56 -7.06
N PRO A 88 11.30 -3.52 -8.28
CA PRO A 88 12.58 -2.88 -8.53
C PRO A 88 12.55 -1.40 -8.09
N PRO A 89 13.49 -0.95 -7.25
CA PRO A 89 13.42 0.36 -6.62
C PRO A 89 13.61 1.52 -7.62
N ASP A 90 14.27 1.27 -8.75
CA ASP A 90 14.37 2.17 -9.89
C ASP A 90 13.00 2.44 -10.53
N VAL A 91 12.22 1.38 -10.78
CA VAL A 91 10.88 1.48 -11.38
C VAL A 91 9.90 2.21 -10.44
N VAL A 92 9.96 1.92 -9.13
CA VAL A 92 9.14 2.62 -8.12
C VAL A 92 9.45 4.12 -8.10
N ARG A 93 10.72 4.49 -8.12
CA ARG A 93 11.13 5.91 -8.13
C ARG A 93 10.72 6.61 -9.42
N GLU A 94 10.86 5.94 -10.57
CA GLU A 94 10.44 6.47 -11.88
C GLU A 94 8.95 6.84 -11.88
N HIS A 95 8.09 5.90 -11.47
CA HIS A 95 6.65 6.15 -11.44
C HIS A 95 6.24 7.16 -10.36
N ALA A 96 6.91 7.16 -9.20
CA ALA A 96 6.66 8.12 -8.13
C ALA A 96 7.03 9.55 -8.56
N ALA A 97 8.17 9.74 -9.22
CA ALA A 97 8.60 11.04 -9.75
C ALA A 97 7.62 11.56 -10.81
N ALA A 98 7.17 10.67 -11.70
CA ALA A 98 6.20 10.99 -12.74
C ALA A 98 4.81 11.37 -12.21
N ILE A 99 4.43 10.95 -10.98
CA ILE A 99 3.17 11.34 -10.33
C ILE A 99 3.35 12.63 -9.51
N GLY A 100 4.51 12.80 -8.87
CA GLY A 100 4.84 13.97 -8.05
C GLY A 100 5.17 15.25 -8.83
N GLY A 101 5.11 15.23 -10.17
CA GLY A 101 5.33 16.41 -11.01
C GLY A 101 6.80 16.75 -11.27
N ARG A 102 7.75 15.85 -10.99
CA ARG A 102 9.12 15.95 -11.53
C ARG A 102 9.21 15.02 -12.73
N ALA A 103 8.88 15.55 -13.90
CA ALA A 103 9.33 14.94 -15.14
C ALA A 103 10.87 14.76 -15.06
N PRO A 104 11.39 13.58 -15.43
CA PRO A 104 12.84 13.43 -15.57
C PRO A 104 13.31 14.43 -16.63
N VAL A 105 14.25 15.28 -16.23
CA VAL A 105 14.99 16.21 -17.10
C VAL A 105 15.75 15.47 -18.19
#